data_AF-A0A1V5KTN4-F1
#
_entry.id   AF-A0A1V5KTN4-F1
#
_cell.length_a   1.000
_cell.length_b   1.000
_cell.length_c   1.000
_cell.angle_alpha   90.00
_cell.angle_beta   90.00
_cell.angle_gamma   90.00
#
_symmetry.space_group_name_H-M   'P 1'
#
loop_
_entity.id
_entity.type
_entity.pdbx_description
1 polymer ?
#
loop_
_entity_poly.entity_id
_entity_poly.type
_entity_poly.pdbx_seq_one_letter_code
_entity_poly.pdbx_strand_id
1 'polypeptide(L)' 'MGEKRSMGKVYEFTPGKKRKLKSLNYISPEKQELLRERKQAKKDRNFFYTGVGLLLLLVIIITVFRIR' A
#
# COMPACT_ATOMS: atom_id res chain seq x y z
N MET A 1 -60.89 2.23 -44.25
CA MET A 1 -59.48 2.49 -44.63
C MET A 1 -58.80 3.06 -43.40
N GLY A 2 -58.16 2.21 -42.60
CA GLY A 2 -57.55 2.60 -41.31
C GLY A 2 -56.19 1.96 -41.19
N GLU A 3 -55.17 2.66 -41.69
CA GLU A 3 -53.79 2.19 -41.68
C GLU A 3 -53.25 2.12 -40.25
N LYS A 4 -52.97 0.89 -39.80
CA LYS A 4 -52.23 0.64 -38.57
C LYS A 4 -50.79 1.09 -38.79
N ARG A 5 -50.47 2.30 -38.34
CA ARG A 5 -49.09 2.82 -38.28
C ARG A 5 -48.27 1.87 -37.42
N SER A 6 -47.43 1.06 -38.06
CA SER A 6 -46.44 0.21 -37.40
C SER A 6 -45.45 1.11 -36.66
N MET A 7 -45.59 1.20 -35.33
CA MET A 7 -44.55 1.77 -34.48
C MET A 7 -43.25 1.02 -34.76
N GLY A 8 -42.27 1.71 -35.35
CA GLY A 8 -40.96 1.16 -35.64
C GLY A 8 -40.32 0.62 -34.36
N LYS A 9 -39.79 -0.60 -34.43
CA LYS A 9 -39.08 -1.22 -33.31
C LYS A 9 -37.88 -0.37 -32.93
N VAL A 10 -37.96 0.32 -31.79
CA VAL A 10 -36.83 0.99 -31.18
C VAL A 10 -35.97 -0.08 -30.53
N TYR A 11 -34.79 -0.33 -31.09
CA TYR A 11 -33.81 -1.21 -30.48
C TYR A 11 -33.07 -0.44 -29.39
N GLU A 12 -33.24 -0.83 -28.13
CA GLU A 12 -32.48 -0.26 -27.02
C GLU A 12 -31.00 -0.66 -27.13
N PHE A 13 -30.14 0.34 -27.33
CA PHE A 13 -28.70 0.13 -27.30
C PHE A 13 -28.26 -0.15 -25.87
N THR A 14 -27.99 -1.43 -25.57
CA THR A 14 -27.36 -1.82 -24.31
C THR A 14 -25.84 -1.82 -24.51
N PRO A 15 -25.09 -0.84 -23.95
CA PRO A 15 -23.64 -0.83 -24.09
C PRO A 15 -23.07 -2.08 -23.42
N GLY A 16 -22.46 -2.96 -24.21
CA GLY A 16 -21.85 -4.19 -23.71
C GLY A 16 -20.85 -3.89 -22.58
N LYS A 17 -20.88 -4.72 -21.51
CA LYS A 17 -19.94 -4.65 -20.38
C LYS A 17 -18.50 -4.60 -20.88
N LYS A 18 -17.91 -3.40 -20.95
CA LYS A 18 -16.50 -3.24 -21.32
C LYS A 18 -15.63 -3.90 -20.24
N ARG A 19 -14.74 -4.82 -20.63
CA ARG A 19 -13.71 -5.37 -19.73
C ARG A 19 -12.85 -4.21 -19.22
N LYS A 20 -12.69 -4.09 -17.90
CA LYS A 20 -11.80 -3.09 -17.30
C LYS A 20 -10.37 -3.35 -17.82
N LEU A 21 -9.73 -2.30 -18.33
CA LEU A 21 -8.32 -2.33 -18.71
C LEU A 21 -7.47 -2.63 -17.47
N LYS A 22 -6.41 -3.44 -17.63
CA LYS A 22 -5.45 -3.71 -16.54
C LYS A 22 -4.83 -2.38 -16.12
N SER A 23 -4.94 -2.03 -14.84
CA SER A 23 -4.28 -0.85 -14.30
C SER A 23 -2.77 -1.08 -14.26
N LEU A 24 -2.00 -0.18 -14.85
CA LEU A 24 -0.54 -0.22 -14.82
C LEU A 24 -0.06 0.42 -13.50
N ASN A 25 0.49 -0.38 -12.59
CA ASN A 25 1.11 0.12 -11.36
C ASN A 25 2.53 0.63 -11.65
N TYR A 26 2.65 1.66 -12.48
CA TYR A 26 3.93 2.31 -12.71
C TYR A 26 4.25 3.26 -11.56
N ILE A 27 5.45 3.11 -10.97
CA ILE A 27 6.01 4.02 -9.98
C ILE A 27 7.26 4.62 -10.61
N SER A 28 7.31 5.95 -10.71
CA SER A 28 8.48 6.66 -11.22
C SER A 28 9.74 6.26 -10.43
N PRO A 29 10.91 6.20 -11.09
CA PRO A 29 12.15 5.79 -10.45
C PRO A 29 12.47 6.65 -9.22
N GLU A 30 12.27 7.97 -9.31
CA GLU A 30 12.43 8.92 -8.19
C GLU A 30 11.58 8.53 -6.97
N LYS A 31 10.32 8.13 -7.19
CA LYS A 31 9.42 7.72 -6.11
C LYS A 31 9.86 6.38 -5.49
N GLN A 32 10.51 5.50 -6.26
CA GLN A 32 11.08 4.27 -5.72
C GLN A 32 12.27 4.56 -4.80
N GLU A 33 13.14 5.50 -5.18
CA GLU A 33 14.29 5.92 -4.37
C GLU A 33 13.83 6.51 -3.04
N LEU A 34 12.86 7.44 -3.07
CA LEU A 34 12.28 8.00 -1.84
C LEU A 34 11.62 6.94 -0.94
N LEU A 35 11.01 5.90 -1.51
CA LEU A 35 10.46 4.79 -0.74
C LEU A 35 11.55 3.91 -0.11
N ARG A 36 12.69 3.75 -0.78
CA ARG A 36 13.85 3.02 -0.24
C ARG A 36 14.46 3.79 0.93
N GLU A 37 14.68 5.09 0.77
CA GLU A 37 15.20 5.95 1.84
C GLU A 37 14.31 5.94 3.08
N ARG A 38 12.98 6.06 2.90
CA ARG A 38 12.01 5.96 4.01
C ARG A 38 12.08 4.62 4.74
N LYS A 39 12.26 3.52 4.00
CA LYS A 39 12.42 2.18 4.59
C LYS A 39 13.73 2.08 5.38
N GLN A 40 14.81 2.60 4.83
CA GLN A 40 16.12 2.64 5.49
C GLN A 40 16.04 3.43 6.80
N ALA A 41 15.52 4.66 6.77
CA ALA A 41 15.39 5.50 7.94
C ALA A 41 14.53 4.86 9.05
N LYS A 42 13.46 4.13 8.68
CA LYS A 42 12.64 3.39 9.65
C LYS A 42 13.42 2.23 10.28
N LYS A 43 14.21 1.53 9.48
CA LYS A 43 15.06 0.42 9.93
C LYS A 43 16.12 0.93 10.91
N ASP A 44 16.81 2.02 10.58
CA ASP A 44 17.88 2.60 11.40
C ASP A 44 17.37 3.08 12.76
N ARG A 45 16.19 3.72 12.81
CA ARG A 45 15.52 4.08 14.07
C ARG A 45 15.28 2.86 14.95
N ASN A 46 14.75 1.79 14.38
CA ASN A 46 14.51 0.57 15.15
C ASN A 46 15.81 -0.01 15.71
N PHE A 47 16.89 -0.08 14.91
CA PHE A 47 18.19 -0.54 15.40
C PHE A 47 18.73 0.31 16.54
N PHE A 48 18.58 1.63 16.47
CA PHE A 48 18.99 2.53 17.54
C PHE A 48 18.26 2.23 18.86
N TYR A 49 16.92 2.14 18.83
CA TYR A 49 16.14 1.84 20.03
C TYR A 49 16.41 0.43 20.57
N THR A 50 16.61 -0.56 19.70
CA THR A 50 17.01 -1.91 20.12
C THR A 50 18.37 -1.90 20.80
N GLY A 51 19.34 -1.14 20.26
CA GLY A 51 20.67 -0.99 20.88
C GLY A 51 20.61 -0.35 22.27
N VAL A 52 19.85 0.74 22.41
CA VAL A 52 19.63 1.41 23.70
C VAL A 52 18.96 0.48 24.71
N GLY A 53 17.94 -0.26 24.29
CA GLY A 53 17.24 -1.21 25.15
C GLY A 53 18.16 -2.34 25.64
N LEU A 54 19.03 -2.84 24.76
CA LEU A 54 19.98 -3.91 25.09
C LEU A 54 21.06 -3.43 26.07
N LEU A 55 21.53 -2.18 25.91
CA LEU A 55 22.47 -1.54 26.85
C LEU A 55 21.85 -1.39 28.24
N LEU A 56 20.62 -0.87 28.33
CA LEU A 56 19.91 -0.73 29.61
C LEU A 56 19.70 -2.09 30.29
N LEU A 57 19.35 -3.12 29.52
CA LEU A 57 19.19 -4.47 30.04
C LEU A 57 20.50 -5.02 30.62
N LEU A 58 21.63 -4.77 29.94
CA LEU A 58 22.97 -5.14 30.42
C LEU A 58 23.32 -4.44 31.74
N VAL A 59 23.02 -3.14 31.85
CA VAL A 59 23.23 -2.37 33.09
C VAL A 59 22.40 -2.95 34.23
N ILE A 60 21.12 -3.28 33.99
CA ILE A 60 20.25 -3.90 35.01
C ILE A 60 20.82 -5.22 35.48
N ILE A 61 21.27 -6.10 34.56
CA ILE A 61 21.87 -7.39 34.91
C ILE A 61 23.09 -7.20 35.82
N ILE A 62 24.01 -6.31 35.43
CA ILE A 62 25.23 -6.04 36.20
C ILE A 62 24.87 -5.49 37.58
N THR A 63 23.90 -4.58 37.65
CA THR A 63 23.46 -3.96 38.89
C THR A 63 22.86 -4.98 39.85
N VAL A 64 22.01 -5.89 39.35
CA VAL A 64 21.44 -7.00 40.14
C VAL A 64 22.53 -7.96 40.60
N PHE A 65 23.49 -8.31 39.75
CA PHE A 65 24.62 -9.17 40.11
C PHE A 65 25.57 -8.55 41.13
N ARG A 66 25.67 -7.22 41.19
CA ARG A 66 26.53 -6.51 42.13
C ARG A 66 25.89 -6.30 43.50
N ILE A 67 24.56 -6.21 43.55
CA ILE A 67 23.79 -6.02 44.79
C ILE A 67 23.54 -7.36 45.50
N ARG A 68 23.47 -8.46 44.74
CA ARG A 68 23.30 -9.81 45.26
C ARG A 68 24.63 -10.45 45.63
#